data_AF-A0A496TCX0-F1
#
_entry.id   AF-A0A496TCX0-F1
#
_cell.length_a   1.000
_cell.length_b   1.000
_cell.length_c   1.000
_cell.angle_alpha   90.00
_cell.angle_beta   90.00
_cell.angle_gamma   90.00
#
_symmetry.space_group_name_H-M   'P 1'
#
loop_
_entity.id
_entity.type
_entity.pdbx_description
1 polymer ?
#
loop_
_entity_poly.entity_id
_entity_poly.type
_entity_poly.pdbx_seq_one_letter_code
_entity_poly.pdbx_strand_id
1 'polypeptide(L)'
;MKLQSYKLLITLVVFFLIGVFGVPTYASRWYKSYEKGLKEMERENWIAAIQYFKEAIKVQPRDTKKIRTYGMHFIEYFPHREIGIAFYHLGEFEKAKRRLQLSLRFQYSARAQKYLNLVLKHVPPSSKPAPRPRPAIVQKPVPEPEEKVPPPIQKQPPPVTPTPPSNVKLVGERLSVAVLPFKRIGATVSTGELDIQDKIITTLVNQRRFKVFERAQLDKILEEQKLGMAGVVDISTAAEIGKVIGVDAVMCGSITLAQRSVSIDARLVDTETAVILSAKDDYSSNPSLQNIKNMIENLTLKINNDFPLVEGYVIGVDGENISVDLGSKQGLRRGMKCIVYREGEEIKHPITGESLGRKTEELGEIRLIEVFDEYSVAKVTKSKDVPLKVGDRVVTK
;
A
#
# COMPACT_ATOMS: atom_id res chain seq x y z
N MET A 1 14.50 -48.90 38.75
CA MET A 1 13.14 -48.45 38.33
C MET A 1 13.08 -47.10 37.60
N LYS A 2 14.08 -46.21 37.65
CA LYS A 2 14.01 -44.88 36.97
C LYS A 2 14.53 -44.83 35.51
N LEU A 3 15.20 -45.88 35.02
CA LEU A 3 15.79 -45.89 33.67
C LEU A 3 14.84 -46.39 32.56
N GLN A 4 13.80 -47.17 32.90
CA GLN A 4 12.80 -47.63 31.93
C GLN A 4 11.74 -46.58 31.60
N SER A 5 11.46 -45.65 32.51
CA SER A 5 10.47 -44.58 32.32
C SER A 5 10.90 -43.55 31.26
N TYR A 6 12.22 -43.30 31.13
CA TYR A 6 12.75 -42.37 30.12
C TYR A 6 12.76 -42.96 28.70
N LYS A 7 12.93 -44.28 28.54
CA LYS A 7 12.82 -44.93 27.23
C LYS A 7 11.39 -44.91 26.70
N LEU A 8 10.38 -45.03 27.56
CA LEU A 8 8.97 -44.94 27.13
C LEU A 8 8.59 -43.49 26.75
N LEU A 9 9.12 -42.49 27.45
CA LEU A 9 8.84 -41.07 27.17
C LEU A 9 9.51 -40.59 25.86
N ILE A 10 10.73 -41.04 25.57
CA ILE A 10 11.47 -40.65 24.36
C ILE A 10 10.86 -41.31 23.11
N THR A 11 10.35 -42.54 23.23
CA THR A 11 9.70 -43.22 22.09
C THR A 11 8.34 -42.57 21.73
N LEU A 12 7.66 -41.96 22.70
CA LEU A 12 6.38 -41.27 22.50
C LEU A 12 6.55 -39.86 21.89
N VAL A 13 7.67 -39.18 22.16
CA VAL A 13 8.00 -37.88 21.54
C VAL A 13 8.51 -38.03 20.10
N VAL A 14 9.14 -39.16 19.75
CA VAL A 14 9.58 -39.41 18.37
C VAL A 14 8.41 -39.83 17.45
N PHE A 15 7.35 -40.46 17.96
CA PHE A 15 6.17 -40.79 17.15
C PHE A 15 5.23 -39.60 16.92
N PHE A 16 5.24 -38.58 17.78
CA PHE A 16 4.47 -37.35 17.54
C PHE A 16 5.14 -36.40 16.54
N LEU A 17 6.43 -36.61 16.23
CA LEU A 17 7.20 -35.85 15.24
C LEU A 17 7.11 -36.42 13.81
N ILE A 18 6.48 -37.58 13.61
CA ILE A 18 6.32 -38.21 12.28
C ILE A 18 4.84 -38.28 11.85
N GLY A 19 3.89 -37.93 12.72
CA GLY A 19 2.44 -38.04 12.49
C GLY A 19 1.73 -36.83 11.86
N VAL A 20 2.43 -35.88 11.20
CA VAL A 20 1.80 -34.75 10.48
C VAL A 20 2.27 -34.62 9.02
N PHE A 21 2.81 -35.70 8.44
CA PHE A 21 3.04 -35.75 6.99
C PHE A 21 1.92 -36.53 6.31
N GLY A 22 0.95 -35.79 5.76
CA GLY A 22 0.02 -36.37 4.80
C GLY A 22 -1.40 -35.85 4.80
N VAL A 23 -1.67 -34.57 5.06
CA VAL A 23 -2.83 -33.97 4.38
C VAL A 23 -2.36 -33.74 2.94
N PRO A 24 -2.90 -34.43 1.92
CA PRO A 24 -2.56 -34.14 0.55
C PRO A 24 -2.94 -32.68 0.28
N THR A 25 -1.92 -31.82 0.24
CA THR A 25 -2.11 -30.42 -0.11
C THR A 25 -2.57 -30.41 -1.56
N TYR A 26 -3.87 -30.25 -1.77
CA TYR A 26 -4.44 -30.08 -3.10
C TYR A 26 -3.82 -28.81 -3.69
N ALA A 27 -2.73 -28.96 -4.45
CA ALA A 27 -2.19 -27.88 -5.26
C ALA A 27 -3.35 -27.27 -6.05
N SER A 28 -3.56 -25.97 -5.86
CA SER A 28 -4.76 -25.27 -6.32
C SER A 28 -5.00 -25.55 -7.81
N ARG A 29 -6.26 -25.79 -8.19
CA ARG A 29 -6.63 -26.22 -9.55
C ARG A 29 -6.08 -25.28 -10.64
N TRP A 30 -6.01 -23.98 -10.34
CA TRP A 30 -5.45 -22.97 -11.23
C TRP A 30 -3.92 -23.11 -11.39
N TYR A 31 -3.21 -23.46 -10.32
CA TYR A 31 -1.74 -23.60 -10.34
C TYR A 31 -1.32 -24.76 -11.22
N LYS A 32 -2.00 -25.92 -11.10
CA LYS A 32 -1.74 -27.09 -11.98
C LYS A 32 -1.94 -26.73 -13.45
N SER A 33 -2.97 -25.96 -13.78
CA SER A 33 -3.23 -25.50 -15.15
C SER A 33 -2.16 -24.50 -15.61
N TYR A 34 -1.77 -23.57 -14.76
CA TYR A 34 -0.74 -22.57 -15.08
C TYR A 34 0.63 -23.22 -15.33
N GLU A 35 1.05 -24.16 -14.47
CA GLU A 35 2.30 -24.90 -14.63
C GLU A 35 2.33 -25.73 -15.93
N LYS A 36 1.21 -26.38 -16.28
CA LYS A 36 1.07 -27.06 -17.59
C LYS A 36 1.20 -26.08 -18.75
N GLY A 37 0.60 -24.90 -18.63
CA GLY A 37 0.72 -23.85 -19.65
C GLY A 37 2.17 -23.42 -19.87
N LEU A 38 2.95 -23.26 -18.80
CA LEU A 38 4.38 -22.95 -18.89
C LEU A 38 5.19 -24.08 -19.55
N LYS A 39 4.95 -25.34 -19.19
CA LYS A 39 5.60 -26.51 -19.82
C LYS A 39 5.30 -26.61 -21.31
N GLU A 40 4.08 -26.30 -21.73
CA GLU A 40 3.72 -26.28 -23.15
C GLU A 40 4.36 -25.10 -23.90
N MET A 41 4.60 -23.95 -23.23
CA MET A 41 5.40 -22.87 -23.82
C MET A 41 6.85 -23.26 -24.05
N GLU A 42 7.47 -24.03 -23.14
CA GLU A 42 8.83 -24.54 -23.30
C GLU A 42 8.95 -25.51 -24.48
N ARG A 43 7.85 -26.20 -24.82
CA ARG A 43 7.72 -27.09 -25.98
C ARG A 43 7.29 -26.36 -27.27
N GLU A 44 7.20 -25.04 -27.22
CA GLU A 44 6.69 -24.19 -28.31
C GLU A 44 5.27 -24.54 -28.78
N ASN A 45 4.50 -25.24 -27.94
CA ASN A 45 3.11 -25.59 -28.20
C ASN A 45 2.18 -24.47 -27.74
N TRP A 46 2.20 -23.37 -28.48
CA TRP A 46 1.52 -22.11 -28.13
C TRP A 46 -0.01 -22.26 -27.98
N ILE A 47 -0.63 -23.10 -28.81
CA ILE A 47 -2.09 -23.31 -28.79
C ILE A 47 -2.50 -24.02 -27.50
N ALA A 48 -1.80 -25.10 -27.12
CA ALA A 48 -2.07 -25.81 -25.87
C ALA A 48 -1.80 -24.94 -24.65
N ALA A 49 -0.70 -24.18 -24.66
CA ALA A 49 -0.36 -23.24 -23.59
C ALA A 49 -1.48 -22.21 -23.34
N ILE A 50 -2.04 -21.61 -24.41
CA ILE A 50 -3.15 -20.65 -24.31
C ILE A 50 -4.39 -21.27 -23.64
N GLN A 51 -4.72 -22.53 -23.96
CA GLN A 51 -5.87 -23.21 -23.35
C GLN A 51 -5.66 -23.41 -21.85
N TYR A 52 -4.47 -23.89 -21.45
CA TYR A 52 -4.15 -24.08 -20.05
C TYR A 52 -4.15 -22.76 -19.24
N PHE A 53 -3.64 -21.67 -19.82
CA PHE A 53 -3.73 -20.36 -19.17
C PHE A 53 -5.16 -19.82 -19.09
N LYS A 54 -6.00 -20.06 -20.09
CA LYS A 54 -7.44 -19.71 -20.02
C LYS A 54 -8.15 -20.47 -18.89
N GLU A 55 -7.83 -21.75 -18.71
CA GLU A 55 -8.36 -22.54 -17.58
C GLU A 55 -7.88 -22.00 -16.22
N ALA A 56 -6.62 -21.55 -16.13
CA ALA A 56 -6.11 -20.89 -14.92
C ALA A 56 -6.85 -19.56 -14.63
N ILE A 57 -7.10 -18.75 -15.66
CA ILE A 57 -7.81 -17.46 -15.57
C ILE A 57 -9.25 -17.60 -15.06
N LYS A 58 -9.95 -18.69 -15.38
CA LYS A 58 -11.32 -18.94 -14.88
C LYS A 58 -11.41 -18.92 -13.35
N VAL A 59 -10.35 -19.38 -12.69
CA VAL A 59 -10.28 -19.47 -11.23
C VAL A 59 -9.50 -18.29 -10.64
N GLN A 60 -8.39 -17.89 -11.26
CA GLN A 60 -7.60 -16.74 -10.84
C GLN A 60 -7.31 -15.79 -12.00
N PRO A 61 -8.10 -14.70 -12.17
CA PRO A 61 -8.07 -13.90 -13.38
C PRO A 61 -7.04 -12.77 -13.41
N ARG A 62 -6.38 -12.43 -12.29
CA ARG A 62 -5.46 -11.27 -12.19
C ARG A 62 -4.00 -11.70 -12.29
N ASP A 63 -3.21 -10.96 -13.07
CA ASP A 63 -1.75 -11.10 -13.11
C ASP A 63 -1.14 -10.52 -11.83
N THR A 64 -0.23 -11.25 -11.17
CA THR A 64 0.44 -10.82 -9.92
C THR A 64 1.91 -11.24 -9.91
N LYS A 65 2.77 -10.41 -9.30
CA LYS A 65 4.21 -10.73 -9.11
C LYS A 65 4.45 -11.83 -8.07
N LYS A 66 3.49 -12.07 -7.18
CA LYS A 66 3.64 -13.03 -6.10
C LYS A 66 2.28 -13.61 -5.75
N ILE A 67 2.13 -14.92 -5.92
CA ILE A 67 0.95 -15.67 -5.49
C ILE A 67 1.38 -16.98 -4.84
N ARG A 68 0.64 -17.39 -3.80
CA ARG A 68 0.87 -18.63 -3.06
C ARG A 68 0.24 -19.80 -3.81
N THR A 69 0.96 -20.91 -3.96
CA THR A 69 0.53 -22.09 -4.74
C THR A 69 0.08 -23.23 -3.83
N TYR A 70 1.01 -23.85 -3.10
CA TYR A 70 0.77 -24.82 -2.03
C TYR A 70 1.87 -24.69 -0.97
N GLY A 71 1.55 -24.98 0.30
CA GLY A 71 2.51 -24.84 1.39
C GLY A 71 3.08 -23.43 1.47
N MET A 72 4.41 -23.28 1.50
CA MET A 72 5.12 -21.99 1.49
C MET A 72 5.68 -21.60 0.11
N HIS A 73 5.20 -22.24 -0.96
CA HIS A 73 5.72 -22.01 -2.32
C HIS A 73 5.03 -20.82 -3.01
N PHE A 74 5.82 -19.82 -3.41
CA PHE A 74 5.37 -18.60 -4.10
C PHE A 74 5.92 -18.56 -5.53
N ILE A 75 5.08 -18.15 -6.47
CA ILE A 75 5.47 -17.97 -7.88
C ILE A 75 5.07 -16.59 -8.40
N GLU A 76 5.68 -16.19 -9.51
CA GLU A 76 5.12 -15.19 -10.40
C GLU A 76 3.96 -15.78 -11.21
N TYR A 77 2.82 -15.10 -11.27
CA TYR A 77 1.64 -15.56 -11.99
C TYR A 77 1.15 -14.51 -12.97
N PHE A 78 1.47 -14.69 -14.24
CA PHE A 78 1.13 -13.75 -15.30
C PHE A 78 0.45 -14.44 -16.50
N PRO A 79 -0.71 -15.07 -16.31
CA PRO A 79 -1.39 -15.78 -17.39
C PRO A 79 -1.75 -14.89 -18.58
N HIS A 80 -2.11 -13.61 -18.38
CA HIS A 80 -2.42 -12.72 -19.53
C HIS A 80 -1.16 -12.32 -20.29
N ARG A 81 -0.02 -12.15 -19.60
CA ARG A 81 1.30 -11.95 -20.22
C ARG A 81 1.66 -13.15 -21.10
N GLU A 82 1.62 -14.35 -20.53
CA GLU A 82 2.05 -15.56 -21.23
C GLU A 82 1.12 -15.89 -22.42
N ILE A 83 -0.20 -15.68 -22.28
CA ILE A 83 -1.13 -15.76 -23.43
C ILE A 83 -0.77 -14.74 -24.51
N GLY A 84 -0.43 -13.51 -24.12
CA GLY A 84 -0.03 -12.46 -25.05
C GLY A 84 1.23 -12.81 -25.84
N ILE A 85 2.20 -13.44 -25.17
CA ILE A 85 3.43 -13.95 -25.78
C ILE A 85 3.13 -15.12 -26.71
N ALA A 86 2.31 -16.08 -26.30
CA ALA A 86 1.91 -17.20 -27.14
C ALA A 86 1.20 -16.73 -28.43
N PHE A 87 0.32 -15.71 -28.35
CA PHE A 87 -0.29 -15.12 -29.54
C PHE A 87 0.71 -14.42 -30.46
N TYR A 88 1.78 -13.83 -29.90
CA TYR A 88 2.85 -13.22 -30.70
C TYR A 88 3.57 -14.28 -31.55
N HIS A 89 3.91 -15.43 -30.97
CA HIS A 89 4.55 -16.54 -31.70
C HIS A 89 3.62 -17.19 -32.73
N LEU A 90 2.30 -17.10 -32.56
CA LEU A 90 1.31 -17.54 -33.54
C LEU A 90 1.04 -16.52 -34.66
N GLY A 91 1.69 -15.36 -34.66
CA GLY A 91 1.46 -14.28 -35.65
C GLY A 91 0.15 -13.50 -35.44
N GLU A 92 -0.55 -13.75 -34.33
CA GLU A 92 -1.85 -13.15 -34.00
C GLU A 92 -1.66 -11.82 -33.24
N PHE A 93 -1.00 -10.86 -33.91
CA PHE A 93 -0.48 -9.64 -33.30
C PHE A 93 -1.55 -8.76 -32.62
N GLU A 94 -2.77 -8.68 -33.17
CA GLU A 94 -3.88 -7.94 -32.55
C GLU A 94 -4.37 -8.58 -31.24
N LYS A 95 -4.44 -9.92 -31.20
CA LYS A 95 -4.80 -10.66 -29.99
C LYS A 95 -3.69 -10.52 -28.94
N ALA A 96 -2.43 -10.61 -29.36
CA ALA A 96 -1.25 -10.39 -28.53
C ALA A 96 -1.26 -8.99 -27.89
N LYS A 97 -1.45 -7.93 -28.70
CA LYS A 97 -1.51 -6.54 -28.24
C LYS A 97 -2.54 -6.35 -27.13
N ARG A 98 -3.78 -6.79 -27.35
CA ARG A 98 -4.87 -6.66 -26.36
C ARG A 98 -4.55 -7.39 -25.05
N ARG A 99 -4.00 -8.59 -25.13
CA ARG A 99 -3.67 -9.41 -23.94
C ARG A 99 -2.47 -8.85 -23.17
N LEU A 100 -1.44 -8.38 -23.85
CA LEU A 100 -0.27 -7.74 -23.24
C LEU A 100 -0.65 -6.40 -22.58
N GLN A 101 -1.50 -5.59 -23.23
CA GLN A 101 -2.04 -4.38 -22.61
C GLN A 101 -2.89 -4.69 -21.38
N LEU A 102 -3.71 -5.75 -21.42
CA LEU A 102 -4.49 -6.20 -20.26
C LEU A 102 -3.57 -6.66 -19.11
N SER A 103 -2.52 -7.42 -19.41
CA SER A 103 -1.50 -7.83 -18.43
C SER A 103 -0.85 -6.61 -17.76
N LEU A 104 -0.40 -5.63 -18.55
CA LEU A 104 0.22 -4.40 -18.04
C LEU A 104 -0.72 -3.55 -17.19
N ARG A 105 -2.04 -3.58 -17.46
CA ARG A 105 -3.06 -2.91 -16.62
C ARG A 105 -3.25 -3.61 -15.27
N PHE A 106 -3.11 -4.94 -15.22
CA PHE A 106 -3.17 -5.67 -13.95
C PHE A 106 -1.89 -5.51 -13.14
N GLN A 107 -0.74 -5.77 -13.76
CA GLN A 107 0.55 -5.72 -13.09
C GLN A 107 1.66 -5.47 -14.11
N TYR A 108 2.44 -4.41 -13.90
CA TYR A 108 3.59 -4.12 -14.76
C TYR A 108 4.62 -5.27 -14.74
N SER A 109 5.10 -5.67 -15.93
CA SER A 109 6.24 -6.56 -16.10
C SER A 109 7.09 -6.15 -17.31
N ALA A 110 8.42 -6.14 -17.14
CA ALA A 110 9.36 -5.78 -18.21
C ALA A 110 9.22 -6.72 -19.43
N ARG A 111 8.95 -8.01 -19.17
CA ARG A 111 8.69 -9.02 -20.21
C ARG A 111 7.44 -8.68 -21.02
N ALA A 112 6.32 -8.30 -20.39
CA ALA A 112 5.11 -7.90 -21.12
C ALA A 112 5.35 -6.63 -21.97
N GLN A 113 6.07 -5.64 -21.43
CA GLN A 113 6.38 -4.41 -22.16
C GLN A 113 7.29 -4.69 -23.38
N LYS A 114 8.31 -5.55 -23.22
CA LYS A 114 9.19 -5.96 -24.31
C LYS A 114 8.40 -6.57 -25.47
N TYR A 115 7.53 -7.54 -25.18
CA TYR A 115 6.72 -8.19 -26.21
C TYR A 115 5.65 -7.25 -26.81
N LEU A 116 5.09 -6.33 -26.02
CA LEU A 116 4.17 -5.33 -26.56
C LEU A 116 4.89 -4.45 -27.60
N ASN A 117 6.12 -4.01 -27.31
CA ASN A 117 6.93 -3.25 -28.26
C ASN A 117 7.25 -4.06 -29.54
N LEU A 118 7.48 -5.38 -29.43
CA LEU A 118 7.69 -6.26 -30.59
C LEU A 118 6.42 -6.38 -31.44
N VAL A 119 5.25 -6.55 -30.80
CA VAL A 119 3.95 -6.59 -31.47
C VAL A 119 3.66 -5.28 -32.21
N LEU A 120 3.95 -4.13 -31.59
CA LEU A 120 3.71 -2.82 -32.18
C LEU A 120 4.54 -2.53 -33.44
N LYS A 121 5.64 -3.26 -33.69
CA LYS A 121 6.39 -3.19 -34.95
C LYS A 121 5.68 -3.88 -36.13
N HIS A 122 4.82 -4.84 -35.83
CA HIS A 122 4.12 -5.67 -36.83
C HIS A 122 2.68 -5.21 -37.05
N VAL A 123 2.12 -4.44 -36.10
CA VAL A 123 0.79 -3.86 -36.18
C VAL A 123 0.92 -2.43 -36.71
N PRO A 124 0.47 -2.11 -37.93
CA PRO A 124 0.41 -0.72 -38.39
C PRO A 124 -0.44 0.11 -37.42
N PRO A 125 -0.18 1.43 -37.26
CA PRO A 125 -1.00 2.29 -36.42
C PRO A 125 -2.42 2.34 -36.97
N SER A 126 -3.28 1.39 -36.59
CA SER A 126 -4.68 1.41 -37.01
C SER A 126 -5.36 2.60 -36.33
N SER A 127 -5.92 3.48 -37.16
CA SER A 127 -6.89 4.51 -36.81
C SER A 127 -7.79 4.08 -35.66
N LYS A 128 -7.90 4.96 -34.66
CA LYS A 128 -8.87 4.97 -33.53
C LYS A 128 -9.85 3.79 -33.51
N PRO A 129 -9.88 2.96 -32.44
CA PRO A 129 -11.07 2.19 -32.18
C PRO A 129 -12.21 3.16 -31.83
N ALA A 130 -13.28 3.15 -32.61
CA ALA A 130 -14.54 3.74 -32.22
C ALA A 130 -14.95 3.20 -30.83
N PRO A 131 -15.52 4.04 -29.95
CA PRO A 131 -16.01 3.59 -28.66
C PRO A 131 -17.11 2.54 -28.90
N ARG A 132 -16.96 1.34 -28.33
CA ARG A 132 -18.08 0.38 -28.32
C ARG A 132 -19.14 0.86 -27.32
N PRO A 133 -20.44 0.59 -27.59
CA PRO A 133 -21.54 1.15 -26.81
C PRO A 133 -21.55 0.58 -25.39
N ARG A 134 -21.95 1.40 -24.41
CA ARG A 134 -22.37 0.93 -23.09
C ARG A 134 -23.65 0.09 -23.24
N PRO A 135 -23.87 -0.95 -22.41
CA PRO A 135 -25.15 -1.66 -22.39
C PRO A 135 -26.29 -0.70 -22.05
N ALA A 136 -27.42 -0.87 -22.73
CA ALA A 136 -28.60 -0.04 -22.66
C ALA A 136 -29.17 0.07 -21.23
N ILE A 137 -29.38 1.31 -20.78
CA ILE A 137 -30.43 1.64 -19.81
C ILE A 137 -31.70 1.85 -20.64
N VAL A 138 -32.75 1.13 -20.30
CA VAL A 138 -34.09 1.24 -20.89
C VAL A 138 -34.58 2.69 -20.76
N GLN A 139 -34.87 3.36 -21.87
CA GLN A 139 -35.51 4.68 -21.90
C GLN A 139 -37.03 4.52 -22.10
N LYS A 140 -37.83 5.23 -21.31
CA LYS A 140 -39.21 5.63 -21.66
C LYS A 140 -39.19 6.95 -22.44
N PRO A 141 -40.22 7.27 -23.24
CA PRO A 141 -40.10 8.17 -24.39
C PRO A 141 -40.08 9.66 -24.04
N VAL A 142 -39.43 10.39 -24.93
CA VAL A 142 -39.25 11.85 -24.99
C VAL A 142 -40.50 12.52 -25.60
N PRO A 143 -40.94 13.71 -25.13
CA PRO A 143 -41.68 14.66 -25.94
C PRO A 143 -40.77 15.75 -26.57
N GLU A 144 -41.23 16.24 -27.72
CA GLU A 144 -40.64 17.22 -28.66
C GLU A 144 -40.31 18.62 -28.08
N PRO A 145 -39.59 19.48 -28.86
CA PRO A 145 -38.67 20.46 -28.33
C PRO A 145 -39.26 21.87 -28.21
N GLU A 146 -39.06 22.51 -27.07
CA GLU A 146 -39.26 23.95 -26.90
C GLU A 146 -37.93 24.70 -26.69
N GLU A 147 -37.81 25.74 -27.51
CA GLU A 147 -37.04 26.99 -27.44
C GLU A 147 -35.81 27.14 -26.52
N LYS A 148 -34.74 27.64 -27.16
CA LYS A 148 -33.47 28.02 -26.54
C LYS A 148 -33.65 29.21 -25.59
N VAL A 149 -33.50 28.96 -24.29
CA VAL A 149 -33.14 29.98 -23.29
C VAL A 149 -31.62 29.88 -23.03
N PRO A 150 -30.89 31.00 -22.92
CA PRO A 150 -29.45 30.97 -22.66
C PRO A 150 -29.11 30.22 -21.37
N PRO A 151 -27.94 29.54 -21.30
CA PRO A 151 -27.61 28.69 -20.17
C PRO A 151 -27.54 29.50 -18.87
N PRO A 152 -28.07 28.98 -17.75
CA PRO A 152 -27.86 29.59 -16.45
C PRO A 152 -26.37 29.50 -16.09
N ILE A 153 -25.88 30.55 -15.44
CA ILE A 153 -24.56 30.60 -14.80
C ILE A 153 -24.40 29.30 -13.98
N GLN A 154 -23.52 28.40 -14.44
CA GLN A 154 -23.11 27.26 -13.65
C GLN A 154 -22.39 27.82 -12.43
N LYS A 155 -23.06 27.79 -11.27
CA LYS A 155 -22.38 27.89 -9.99
C LYS A 155 -21.32 26.80 -10.01
N GLN A 156 -20.05 27.21 -9.91
CA GLN A 156 -18.94 26.31 -9.64
C GLN A 156 -19.38 25.34 -8.54
N PRO A 157 -19.11 24.03 -8.66
CA PRO A 157 -19.26 23.17 -7.50
C PRO A 157 -18.51 23.84 -6.36
N PRO A 158 -19.12 23.96 -5.16
CA PRO A 158 -18.43 24.61 -4.05
C PRO A 158 -17.05 23.98 -3.90
N PRO A 159 -16.03 24.78 -3.51
CA PRO A 159 -14.70 24.25 -3.28
C PRO A 159 -14.84 22.99 -2.46
N VAL A 160 -14.19 21.91 -2.90
CA VAL A 160 -14.10 20.68 -2.12
C VAL A 160 -13.39 21.07 -0.83
N THR A 161 -14.18 21.47 0.16
CA THR A 161 -13.73 21.53 1.53
C THR A 161 -13.18 20.15 1.80
N PRO A 162 -11.95 20.02 2.32
CA PRO A 162 -11.50 18.73 2.80
C PRO A 162 -12.54 18.27 3.80
N THR A 163 -13.34 17.27 3.43
CA THR A 163 -14.12 16.51 4.39
C THR A 163 -13.09 16.07 5.42
N PRO A 164 -13.20 16.50 6.69
CA PRO A 164 -12.32 15.99 7.72
C PRO A 164 -12.43 14.47 7.67
N PRO A 165 -11.32 13.72 7.57
CA PRO A 165 -11.41 12.29 7.61
C PRO A 165 -12.01 11.90 8.96
N SER A 166 -13.16 11.23 8.88
CA SER A 166 -13.66 10.23 9.82
C SER A 166 -13.94 10.67 11.27
N ASN A 167 -15.12 10.32 11.79
CA ASN A 167 -15.47 10.33 13.22
C ASN A 167 -14.63 9.32 14.05
N VAL A 168 -13.36 9.12 13.71
CA VAL A 168 -12.44 8.26 14.46
C VAL A 168 -11.83 9.07 15.58
N LYS A 169 -11.98 8.55 16.80
CA LYS A 169 -11.58 9.21 18.02
C LYS A 169 -10.06 9.33 18.06
N LEU A 170 -9.56 10.53 18.37
CA LEU A 170 -8.13 10.71 18.60
C LEU A 170 -7.78 10.06 19.96
N VAL A 171 -7.17 8.88 19.92
CA VAL A 171 -6.70 8.18 21.11
C VAL A 171 -5.17 8.15 21.08
N GLY A 172 -4.54 8.70 22.10
CA GLY A 172 -3.08 8.86 22.16
C GLY A 172 -2.56 9.90 21.15
N GLU A 173 -1.30 9.77 20.77
CA GLU A 173 -0.66 10.64 19.77
C GLU A 173 -0.69 9.99 18.37
N ARG A 174 -0.88 10.81 17.34
CA ARG A 174 -0.71 10.40 15.94
C ARG A 174 0.73 9.95 15.69
N LEU A 175 0.91 9.09 14.70
CA LEU A 175 2.23 8.72 14.21
C LEU A 175 3.09 9.98 13.98
N SER A 176 4.19 10.06 14.71
CA SER A 176 5.10 11.20 14.65
C SER A 176 6.06 11.07 13.47
N VAL A 177 6.17 12.12 12.66
CA VAL A 177 6.93 12.10 11.40
C VAL A 177 7.86 13.30 11.31
N ALA A 178 9.16 13.06 11.07
CA ALA A 178 10.10 14.10 10.66
C ALA A 178 10.32 14.07 9.15
N VAL A 179 10.49 15.24 8.53
CA VAL A 179 10.82 15.35 7.10
C VAL A 179 12.29 15.75 6.98
N LEU A 180 13.13 14.81 6.54
CA LEU A 180 14.55 15.05 6.31
C LEU A 180 14.78 15.83 5.00
N PRO A 181 15.91 16.53 4.86
CA PRO A 181 16.25 17.22 3.62
C PRO A 181 16.29 16.27 2.43
N PHE A 182 15.48 16.56 1.40
CA PHE A 182 15.46 15.78 0.16
C PHE A 182 16.72 16.03 -0.66
N LYS A 183 17.38 14.96 -1.10
CA LYS A 183 18.57 15.08 -1.95
C LYS A 183 18.19 15.62 -3.33
N ARG A 184 18.85 16.68 -3.78
CA ARG A 184 18.67 17.21 -5.14
C ARG A 184 19.70 16.60 -6.09
N ILE A 185 19.25 16.10 -7.24
CA ILE A 185 20.07 15.45 -8.26
C ILE A 185 19.83 16.17 -9.60
N GLY A 186 20.89 16.61 -10.26
CA GLY A 186 20.80 17.28 -11.57
C GLY A 186 21.06 18.78 -11.51
N ALA A 187 20.63 19.51 -12.54
CA ALA A 187 20.95 20.92 -12.70
C ALA A 187 20.34 21.74 -11.56
N THR A 188 21.13 22.64 -10.98
CA THR A 188 20.69 23.68 -10.06
C THR A 188 19.78 24.64 -10.81
N VAL A 189 18.51 24.27 -10.95
CA VAL A 189 17.49 25.31 -11.15
C VAL A 189 17.62 26.16 -9.90
N SER A 190 18.00 27.44 -10.05
CA SER A 190 17.74 28.47 -9.04
C SER A 190 16.24 28.42 -8.80
N THR A 191 15.84 27.51 -7.94
CA THR A 191 14.49 27.36 -7.45
C THR A 191 14.41 28.51 -6.48
N GLY A 192 14.20 29.71 -7.02
CA GLY A 192 13.99 30.89 -6.21
C GLY A 192 12.90 30.55 -5.19
N GLU A 193 13.27 30.67 -3.92
CA GLU A 193 12.36 30.77 -2.77
C GLU A 193 11.48 29.56 -2.40
N LEU A 194 11.27 28.56 -3.27
CA LEU A 194 10.48 27.39 -2.88
C LEU A 194 11.32 26.40 -2.08
N ASP A 195 11.20 26.50 -0.76
CA ASP A 195 11.64 25.43 0.10
C ASP A 195 10.69 24.24 0.00
N ILE A 196 11.14 23.22 -0.74
CA ILE A 196 10.39 21.99 -0.96
C ILE A 196 10.13 21.25 0.37
N GLN A 197 11.07 21.33 1.31
CA GLN A 197 10.92 20.71 2.62
C GLN A 197 9.76 21.37 3.38
N ASP A 198 9.72 22.71 3.43
CA ASP A 198 8.65 23.44 4.11
C ASP A 198 7.29 23.19 3.47
N LYS A 199 7.23 23.09 2.13
CA LYS A 199 5.98 22.75 1.44
C LYS A 199 5.52 21.33 1.76
N ILE A 200 6.42 20.36 1.88
CA ILE A 200 6.06 18.99 2.32
C ILE A 200 5.54 19.03 3.76
N ILE A 201 6.25 19.68 4.68
CA ILE A 201 5.85 19.82 6.08
C ILE A 201 4.46 20.46 6.18
N THR A 202 4.26 21.61 5.52
CA THR A 202 2.99 22.35 5.50
C THR A 202 1.85 21.46 4.99
N THR A 203 2.10 20.68 3.93
CA THR A 203 1.06 19.82 3.33
C THR A 203 0.72 18.65 4.25
N LEU A 204 1.70 18.04 4.93
CA LEU A 204 1.46 16.96 5.90
C LEU A 204 0.71 17.46 7.15
N VAL A 205 1.06 18.64 7.66
CA VAL A 205 0.36 19.28 8.80
C VAL A 205 -1.10 19.55 8.43
N ASN A 206 -1.35 20.10 7.24
CA ASN A 206 -2.70 20.41 6.78
C ASN A 206 -3.59 19.17 6.61
N GLN A 207 -3.00 18.03 6.29
CA GLN A 207 -3.72 16.75 6.20
C GLN A 207 -4.14 16.19 7.56
N ARG A 208 -3.56 16.69 8.67
CA ARG A 208 -3.90 16.30 10.05
C ARG A 208 -3.85 14.79 10.30
N ARG A 209 -3.08 14.02 9.52
CA ARG A 209 -2.91 12.58 9.72
C ARG A 209 -1.75 12.22 10.64
N PHE A 210 -0.68 13.01 10.59
CA PHE A 210 0.57 12.77 11.29
C PHE A 210 0.83 13.89 12.31
N LYS A 211 1.61 13.58 13.36
CA LYS A 211 2.24 14.59 14.22
C LYS A 211 3.57 14.96 13.58
N VAL A 212 3.59 16.05 12.81
CA VAL A 212 4.80 16.45 12.07
C VAL A 212 5.76 17.20 12.97
N PHE A 213 7.02 16.79 12.98
CA PHE A 213 8.09 17.48 13.72
C PHE A 213 8.53 18.76 12.99
N GLU A 214 8.81 19.80 13.75
CA GLU A 214 9.21 21.10 13.21
C GLU A 214 10.64 21.07 12.69
N ARG A 215 10.88 21.79 11.59
CA ARG A 215 12.18 21.85 10.93
C ARG A 215 13.31 22.40 11.81
N ALA A 216 13.06 23.46 12.57
CA ALA A 216 14.09 24.09 13.40
C ALA A 216 14.68 23.12 14.44
N GLN A 217 13.86 22.19 14.96
CA GLN A 217 14.32 21.15 15.88
C GLN A 217 15.19 20.10 15.17
N LEU A 218 14.88 19.80 13.90
CA LEU A 218 15.69 18.90 13.07
C LEU A 218 17.05 19.50 12.77
N ASP A 219 17.09 20.77 12.37
CA ASP A 219 18.33 21.45 11.95
C ASP A 219 19.37 21.46 13.09
N LYS A 220 18.95 21.75 14.32
CA LYS A 220 19.83 21.69 15.50
C LYS A 220 20.45 20.30 15.71
N ILE A 221 19.64 19.24 15.58
CA ILE A 221 20.12 17.86 15.76
C ILE A 221 21.05 17.44 14.62
N LEU A 222 20.76 17.85 13.38
CA LEU A 222 21.61 17.55 12.22
C LEU A 222 22.98 18.24 12.32
N GLU A 223 23.02 19.49 12.80
CA GLU A 223 24.26 20.22 13.08
C GLU A 223 25.11 19.53 14.15
N GLU A 224 24.49 19.11 15.26
CA GLU A 224 25.16 18.39 16.35
C GLU A 224 25.79 17.07 15.88
N GLN A 225 25.13 16.34 14.96
CA GLN A 225 25.63 15.10 14.40
C GLN A 225 26.67 15.29 13.29
N LYS A 226 27.07 16.54 12.98
CA LYS A 226 27.96 16.90 11.85
C LYS A 226 27.50 16.31 10.51
N LEU A 227 26.21 16.01 10.39
CA LEU A 227 25.61 15.52 9.15
C LEU A 227 25.31 16.74 8.30
N GLY A 228 26.16 16.99 7.30
CA GLY A 228 25.96 18.11 6.39
C GLY A 228 24.64 18.05 5.63
N MET A 229 24.25 19.15 5.00
CA MET A 229 23.03 19.30 4.17
C MET A 229 22.96 18.35 2.94
N ALA A 230 23.91 17.42 2.80
CA ALA A 230 23.89 16.37 1.80
C ALA A 230 22.86 15.31 2.24
N GLY A 231 21.61 15.51 1.78
CA GLY A 231 20.45 14.69 2.13
C GLY A 231 20.75 13.20 2.31
N VAL A 232 20.22 12.65 3.40
CA VAL A 232 20.44 11.28 3.84
C VAL A 232 19.69 10.33 2.90
N VAL A 233 20.44 9.65 2.02
CA VAL A 233 19.86 8.68 1.07
C VAL A 233 19.76 7.28 1.67
N ASP A 234 20.55 7.00 2.70
CA ASP A 234 20.56 5.69 3.31
C ASP A 234 19.43 5.54 4.34
N ILE A 235 18.69 4.45 4.22
CA ILE A 235 17.54 4.12 5.07
C ILE A 235 18.02 3.93 6.52
N SER A 236 19.21 3.35 6.71
CA SER A 236 19.77 3.09 8.04
C SER A 236 20.10 4.39 8.76
N THR A 237 20.82 5.30 8.10
CA THR A 237 21.14 6.64 8.63
C THR A 237 19.88 7.47 8.88
N ALA A 238 18.89 7.39 7.99
CA ALA A 238 17.62 8.10 8.19
C ALA A 238 16.90 7.62 9.46
N ALA A 239 16.85 6.31 9.68
CA ALA A 239 16.26 5.71 10.87
C ALA A 239 17.01 6.11 12.15
N GLU A 240 18.35 6.12 12.13
CA GLU A 240 19.19 6.56 13.25
C GLU A 240 18.93 8.01 13.64
N ILE A 241 18.90 8.91 12.65
CA ILE A 241 18.55 10.32 12.87
C ILE A 241 17.16 10.43 13.49
N GLY A 242 16.19 9.69 12.96
CA GLY A 242 14.84 9.64 13.50
C GLY A 242 14.77 9.16 14.95
N LYS A 243 15.61 8.20 15.35
CA LYS A 243 15.73 7.75 16.75
C LYS A 243 16.26 8.86 17.65
N VAL A 244 17.26 9.62 17.20
CA VAL A 244 17.81 10.76 17.96
C VAL A 244 16.76 11.86 18.13
N ILE A 245 15.98 12.14 17.09
CA ILE A 245 14.88 13.12 17.13
C ILE A 245 13.73 12.64 18.02
N GLY A 246 13.54 11.32 18.15
CA GLY A 246 12.43 10.74 18.92
C GLY A 246 11.12 10.68 18.14
N VAL A 247 11.18 10.50 16.82
CA VAL A 247 9.99 10.31 15.96
C VAL A 247 9.75 8.84 15.63
N ASP A 248 8.51 8.47 15.37
CA ASP A 248 8.11 7.11 14.96
C ASP A 248 8.58 6.79 13.53
N ALA A 249 8.57 7.78 12.65
CA ALA A 249 8.95 7.62 11.25
C ALA A 249 9.68 8.85 10.70
N VAL A 250 10.51 8.62 9.69
CA VAL A 250 11.20 9.68 8.93
C VAL A 250 10.82 9.62 7.47
N MET A 251 10.54 10.78 6.88
CA MET A 251 10.37 10.94 5.44
C MET A 251 11.69 11.40 4.83
N CYS A 252 12.20 10.61 3.89
CA CYS A 252 13.41 10.93 3.13
C CYS A 252 13.18 10.66 1.65
N GLY A 253 14.05 11.22 0.80
CA GLY A 253 13.82 11.12 -0.63
C GLY A 253 14.81 11.90 -1.48
N SER A 254 14.54 11.90 -2.77
CA SER A 254 15.32 12.63 -3.75
C SER A 254 14.44 13.33 -4.76
N ILE A 255 14.95 14.44 -5.28
CA ILE A 255 14.33 15.22 -6.34
C ILE A 255 15.32 15.26 -7.49
N THR A 256 14.91 14.71 -8.63
CA THR A 256 15.74 14.68 -9.83
C THR A 256 15.25 15.73 -10.80
N LEU A 257 16.08 16.73 -11.08
CA LEU A 257 15.78 17.79 -12.05
C LEU A 257 16.61 17.56 -13.31
N ALA A 258 15.90 17.30 -14.41
CA ALA A 258 16.46 17.30 -15.75
C ALA A 258 16.02 18.57 -16.50
N GLN A 259 16.63 18.84 -17.66
CA GLN A 259 16.37 20.05 -18.46
C GLN A 259 14.87 20.28 -18.76
N ARG A 260 14.09 19.20 -18.91
CA ARG A 260 12.68 19.25 -19.30
C ARG A 260 11.79 18.39 -18.40
N SER A 261 12.29 17.90 -17.27
CA SER A 261 11.47 17.06 -16.39
C SER A 261 11.93 17.13 -14.96
N VAL A 262 11.00 16.84 -14.06
CA VAL A 262 11.26 16.71 -12.63
C VAL A 262 10.63 15.42 -12.13
N SER A 263 11.35 14.67 -11.30
CA SER A 263 10.80 13.56 -10.52
C SER A 263 11.04 13.80 -9.03
N ILE A 264 10.10 13.36 -8.21
CA ILE A 264 10.24 13.35 -6.75
C ILE A 264 9.99 11.92 -6.29
N ASP A 265 10.93 11.38 -5.53
CA ASP A 265 10.84 10.08 -4.89
C ASP A 265 10.85 10.29 -3.38
N ALA A 266 9.86 9.76 -2.67
CA ALA A 266 9.79 9.84 -1.21
C ALA A 266 9.56 8.46 -0.61
N ARG A 267 10.17 8.25 0.55
CA ARG A 267 10.04 7.05 1.38
C ARG A 267 9.76 7.48 2.80
N LEU A 268 8.82 6.79 3.45
CA LEU A 268 8.58 6.88 4.88
C LEU A 268 9.17 5.63 5.52
N VAL A 269 10.08 5.82 6.48
CA VAL A 269 10.86 4.77 7.12
C VAL A 269 10.53 4.74 8.61
N ASP A 270 10.22 3.55 9.15
CA ASP A 270 10.05 3.34 10.60
C ASP A 270 11.41 3.46 11.29
N THR A 271 11.51 4.32 12.30
CA THR A 271 12.80 4.62 12.94
C THR A 271 13.31 3.48 13.79
N GLU A 272 12.42 2.71 14.42
CA GLU A 272 12.81 1.59 15.29
C GLU A 272 13.42 0.43 14.48
N THR A 273 12.76 0.07 13.38
CA THR A 273 13.03 -1.13 12.58
C THR A 273 13.79 -0.87 11.28
N ALA A 274 13.93 0.39 10.87
CA ALA A 274 14.51 0.80 9.58
C ALA A 274 13.79 0.20 8.36
N VAL A 275 12.51 -0.17 8.50
CA VAL A 275 11.69 -0.71 7.41
C VAL A 275 10.96 0.44 6.69
N ILE A 276 10.89 0.37 5.35
CA ILE A 276 10.08 1.29 4.55
C ILE A 276 8.59 0.98 4.78
N LEU A 277 7.87 1.92 5.39
CA LEU A 277 6.43 1.84 5.62
C LEU A 277 5.63 2.24 4.36
N SER A 278 6.10 3.25 3.63
CA SER A 278 5.52 3.69 2.35
C SER A 278 6.60 4.25 1.43
N ALA A 279 6.42 4.08 0.12
CA ALA A 279 7.27 4.69 -0.90
C ALA A 279 6.41 5.14 -2.07
N LYS A 280 6.56 6.40 -2.49
CA LYS A 280 5.80 7.02 -3.58
C LYS A 280 6.71 7.88 -4.43
N ASP A 281 6.37 7.94 -5.71
CA ASP A 281 6.99 8.80 -6.69
C ASP A 281 5.96 9.62 -7.46
N ASP A 282 6.45 10.70 -8.06
CA ASP A 282 5.72 11.50 -9.04
C ASP A 282 6.69 12.03 -10.10
N TYR A 283 6.17 12.28 -11.31
CA TYR A 283 6.96 12.74 -12.46
C TYR A 283 6.18 13.77 -13.27
N SER A 284 6.88 14.83 -13.69
CA SER A 284 6.37 15.81 -14.63
C SER A 284 7.36 16.08 -15.75
N SER A 285 6.87 16.14 -16.99
CA SER A 285 7.63 16.53 -18.19
C SER A 285 7.76 18.05 -18.35
N ASN A 286 7.51 18.83 -17.30
CA ASN A 286 7.75 20.27 -17.27
C ASN A 286 8.11 20.69 -15.83
N PRO A 287 9.36 21.15 -15.56
CA PRO A 287 9.84 21.53 -14.25
C PRO A 287 9.39 22.94 -13.84
N SER A 288 8.08 23.22 -13.90
CA SER A 288 7.51 24.48 -13.41
C SER A 288 7.28 24.44 -11.90
N LEU A 289 7.36 25.59 -11.23
CA LEU A 289 7.08 25.69 -9.78
C LEU A 289 5.69 25.16 -9.42
N GLN A 290 4.68 25.41 -10.26
CA GLN A 290 3.33 24.90 -10.03
C GLN A 290 3.28 23.37 -10.14
N ASN A 291 3.97 22.78 -11.10
CA ASN A 291 4.03 21.32 -11.23
C ASN A 291 4.73 20.69 -10.04
N ILE A 292 5.83 21.29 -9.56
CA ILE A 292 6.52 20.82 -8.35
C ILE A 292 5.59 20.87 -7.13
N LYS A 293 4.85 21.98 -6.95
CA LYS A 293 3.84 22.10 -5.89
C LYS A 293 2.78 21.01 -5.99
N ASN A 294 2.21 20.81 -7.17
CA ASN A 294 1.20 19.77 -7.42
C ASN A 294 1.75 18.36 -7.17
N MET A 295 3.01 18.09 -7.56
CA MET A 295 3.67 16.81 -7.30
C MET A 295 3.86 16.55 -5.81
N ILE A 296 4.26 17.55 -5.03
CA ILE A 296 4.37 17.44 -3.56
C ILE A 296 2.99 17.15 -2.95
N GLU A 297 1.96 17.87 -3.39
CA GLU A 297 0.58 17.67 -2.92
C GLU A 297 0.10 16.25 -3.25
N ASN A 298 0.29 15.78 -4.48
CA ASN A 298 -0.07 14.42 -4.89
C ASN A 298 0.72 13.35 -4.13
N LEU A 299 2.02 13.55 -3.94
CA LEU A 299 2.89 12.62 -3.24
C LEU A 299 2.49 12.48 -1.77
N THR A 300 2.27 13.60 -1.08
CA THR A 300 1.84 13.59 0.33
C THR A 300 0.45 12.97 0.48
N LEU A 301 -0.49 13.26 -0.44
CA LEU A 301 -1.80 12.60 -0.47
C LEU A 301 -1.68 11.08 -0.67
N LYS A 302 -0.83 10.62 -1.60
CA LYS A 302 -0.57 9.19 -1.81
C LYS A 302 0.01 8.52 -0.56
N ILE A 303 0.90 9.19 0.17
CA ILE A 303 1.46 8.70 1.44
C ILE A 303 0.36 8.65 2.50
N ASN A 304 -0.41 9.72 2.68
CA ASN A 304 -1.52 9.76 3.64
C ASN A 304 -2.51 8.60 3.45
N ASN A 305 -2.87 8.32 2.19
CA ASN A 305 -3.79 7.23 1.85
C ASN A 305 -3.24 5.82 2.15
N ASP A 306 -1.92 5.65 2.28
CA ASP A 306 -1.33 4.38 2.73
C ASP A 306 -1.49 4.18 4.25
N PHE A 307 -1.86 5.21 5.02
CA PHE A 307 -2.09 5.15 6.47
C PHE A 307 -3.55 5.46 6.79
N PRO A 308 -4.49 4.55 6.51
CA PRO A 308 -5.88 4.74 6.88
C PRO A 308 -6.01 4.94 8.39
N LEU A 309 -7.01 5.72 8.81
CA LEU A 309 -7.37 5.90 10.21
C LEU A 309 -8.64 5.09 10.47
N VAL A 310 -8.49 3.91 11.07
CA VAL A 310 -9.59 2.96 11.31
C VAL A 310 -9.58 2.42 12.74
N GLU A 311 -10.78 2.17 13.25
CA GLU A 311 -11.02 1.58 14.57
C GLU A 311 -11.48 0.13 14.44
N GLY A 312 -11.13 -0.69 15.42
CA GLY A 312 -11.49 -2.09 15.54
C GLY A 312 -11.40 -2.58 16.98
N TYR A 313 -11.28 -3.89 17.15
CA TYR A 313 -11.27 -4.60 18.42
C TYR A 313 -10.18 -5.66 18.48
N VAL A 314 -9.68 -5.89 19.70
CA VAL A 314 -8.88 -7.07 20.03
C VAL A 314 -9.80 -8.29 20.06
N ILE A 315 -9.54 -9.26 19.19
CA ILE A 315 -10.31 -10.50 19.06
C ILE A 315 -9.59 -11.73 19.64
N GLY A 316 -8.31 -11.60 19.98
CA GLY A 316 -7.53 -12.67 20.61
C GLY A 316 -6.28 -12.13 21.30
N VAL A 317 -5.92 -12.72 22.43
CA VAL A 317 -4.70 -12.42 23.19
C VAL A 317 -4.01 -13.74 23.53
N ASP A 318 -2.81 -13.93 23.00
CA ASP A 318 -1.97 -15.11 23.23
C ASP A 318 -0.55 -14.66 23.58
N GLY A 319 -0.29 -14.50 24.88
CA GLY A 319 0.97 -13.97 25.39
C GLY A 319 1.27 -12.56 24.83
N GLU A 320 2.34 -12.43 24.05
CA GLU A 320 2.74 -11.17 23.40
C GLU A 320 2.04 -10.91 22.05
N ASN A 321 1.30 -11.89 21.52
CA ASN A 321 0.62 -11.80 20.24
C ASN A 321 -0.85 -11.39 20.45
N ILE A 322 -1.26 -10.32 19.78
CA ILE A 322 -2.60 -9.74 19.84
C ILE A 322 -3.23 -9.86 18.46
N SER A 323 -4.40 -10.50 18.39
CA SER A 323 -5.19 -10.56 17.15
C SER A 323 -6.23 -9.44 17.15
N VAL A 324 -6.36 -8.74 16.03
CA VAL A 324 -7.29 -7.60 15.85
C VAL A 324 -8.14 -7.81 14.61
N ASP A 325 -9.39 -7.38 14.62
CA ASP A 325 -10.37 -7.49 13.51
C ASP A 325 -10.14 -6.49 12.36
N LEU A 326 -8.90 -6.02 12.22
CA LEU A 326 -8.49 -5.10 11.17
C LEU A 326 -7.54 -5.83 10.22
N GLY A 327 -7.83 -5.81 8.93
CA GLY A 327 -7.07 -6.54 7.91
C GLY A 327 -6.69 -5.67 6.71
N SER A 328 -6.17 -6.31 5.66
CA SER A 328 -5.73 -5.63 4.45
C SER A 328 -6.89 -5.03 3.65
N LYS A 329 -8.12 -5.50 3.82
CA LYS A 329 -9.30 -4.89 3.18
C LYS A 329 -9.57 -3.47 3.68
N GLN A 330 -9.23 -3.19 4.94
CA GLN A 330 -9.27 -1.85 5.53
C GLN A 330 -8.00 -1.04 5.25
N GLY A 331 -7.07 -1.58 4.46
CA GLY A 331 -5.83 -0.92 4.05
C GLY A 331 -4.66 -1.13 5.01
N LEU A 332 -4.79 -2.00 6.03
CA LEU A 332 -3.68 -2.27 6.94
C LEU A 332 -2.56 -3.06 6.27
N ARG A 333 -1.34 -2.84 6.75
CA ARG A 333 -0.12 -3.49 6.24
C ARG A 333 0.80 -3.89 7.39
N ARG A 334 1.61 -4.92 7.15
CA ARG A 334 2.66 -5.32 8.09
C ARG A 334 3.54 -4.12 8.44
N GLY A 335 3.88 -3.97 9.71
CA GLY A 335 4.68 -2.89 10.25
C GLY A 335 3.88 -1.69 10.76
N MET A 336 2.60 -1.57 10.41
CA MET A 336 1.75 -0.50 10.96
C MET A 336 1.63 -0.61 12.48
N LYS A 337 1.64 0.54 13.14
CA LYS A 337 1.40 0.67 14.59
C LYS A 337 -0.08 0.91 14.85
N CYS A 338 -0.60 0.36 15.93
CA CYS A 338 -1.94 0.60 16.42
C CYS A 338 -1.89 0.87 17.92
N ILE A 339 -2.84 1.67 18.39
CA ILE A 339 -3.03 1.99 19.80
C ILE A 339 -4.21 1.16 20.31
N VAL A 340 -3.99 0.42 21.39
CA VAL A 340 -5.03 -0.33 22.08
C VAL A 340 -5.53 0.50 23.25
N TYR A 341 -6.85 0.62 23.39
CA TYR A 341 -7.46 1.45 24.42
C TYR A 341 -8.76 0.85 24.94
N ARG A 342 -9.18 1.31 26.12
CA ARG A 342 -10.45 0.94 26.74
C ARG A 342 -11.31 2.19 26.94
N GLU A 343 -12.59 2.07 26.60
CA GLU A 343 -13.57 3.10 26.90
C GLU A 343 -14.09 2.91 28.32
N GLY A 344 -14.02 3.96 29.13
CA GLY A 344 -14.54 4.02 30.49
C GLY A 344 -15.85 4.81 30.55
N GLU A 345 -15.98 5.62 31.59
CA GLU A 345 -17.19 6.37 31.90
C GLU A 345 -17.60 7.36 30.81
N GLU A 346 -18.90 7.55 30.68
CA GLU A 346 -19.51 8.52 29.77
C GLU A 346 -19.31 9.95 30.30
N ILE A 347 -18.79 10.82 29.44
CA ILE A 347 -18.60 12.24 29.72
C ILE A 347 -19.87 12.95 29.28
N LYS A 348 -20.61 13.53 30.23
CA LYS A 348 -21.84 14.27 29.95
C LYS A 348 -21.62 15.76 30.10
N HIS A 349 -22.22 16.54 29.21
CA HIS A 349 -22.22 17.99 29.35
C HIS A 349 -23.00 18.38 30.62
N PRO A 350 -22.44 19.20 31.53
CA PRO A 350 -23.06 19.47 32.83
C PRO A 350 -24.41 20.20 32.73
N ILE A 351 -24.61 20.98 31.65
CA ILE A 351 -25.85 21.75 31.41
C ILE A 351 -26.86 21.00 30.52
N THR A 352 -26.45 20.51 29.34
CA THR A 352 -27.39 19.86 28.40
C THR A 352 -27.66 18.38 28.73
N GLY A 353 -26.84 17.75 29.58
CA GLY A 353 -26.94 16.31 29.88
C GLY A 353 -26.55 15.39 28.72
N GLU A 354 -26.20 15.95 27.56
CA GLU A 354 -25.81 15.19 26.38
C GLU A 354 -24.50 14.44 26.61
N SER A 355 -24.44 13.22 26.10
CA SER A 355 -23.22 12.42 26.07
C SER A 355 -22.24 13.01 25.05
N LEU A 356 -21.13 13.55 25.54
CA LEU A 356 -20.02 14.08 24.72
C LEU A 356 -19.04 12.99 24.29
N GLY A 357 -19.19 11.77 24.84
CA GLY A 357 -18.34 10.63 24.53
C GLY A 357 -18.01 9.82 25.78
N ARG A 358 -17.00 8.96 25.69
CA ARG A 358 -16.47 8.18 26.82
C ARG A 358 -15.03 8.52 27.09
N LYS A 359 -14.63 8.53 28.37
CA LYS A 359 -13.21 8.58 28.75
C LYS A 359 -12.47 7.43 28.08
N THR A 360 -11.29 7.70 27.52
CA THR A 360 -10.45 6.68 26.89
C THR A 360 -9.19 6.50 27.70
N GLU A 361 -8.87 5.25 28.01
CA GLU A 361 -7.61 4.86 28.63
C GLU A 361 -6.78 4.11 27.59
N GLU A 362 -5.68 4.71 27.15
CA GLU A 362 -4.68 4.04 26.31
C GLU A 362 -3.98 2.95 27.14
N LEU A 363 -4.03 1.70 26.69
CA LEU A 363 -3.45 0.54 27.35
C LEU A 363 -2.04 0.21 26.81
N GLY A 364 -1.80 0.49 25.54
CA GLY A 364 -0.50 0.22 24.90
C GLY A 364 -0.49 0.41 23.39
N GLU A 365 0.68 0.19 22.80
CA GLU A 365 0.89 0.16 21.35
C GLU A 365 1.23 -1.26 20.90
N ILE A 366 0.68 -1.65 19.76
CA ILE A 366 0.92 -2.92 19.08
C ILE A 366 1.40 -2.65 17.65
N ARG A 367 2.23 -3.55 17.10
CA ARG A 367 2.70 -3.49 15.71
C ARG A 367 2.26 -4.73 14.96
N LEU A 368 1.64 -4.53 13.79
CA LEU A 368 1.16 -5.64 12.96
C LEU A 368 2.34 -6.44 12.39
N ILE A 369 2.40 -7.73 12.70
CA ILE A 369 3.42 -8.64 12.19
C ILE A 369 2.90 -9.44 10.99
N GLU A 370 1.61 -9.80 11.01
CA GLU A 370 0.91 -10.51 9.94
C GLU A 370 -0.44 -9.84 9.71
N VAL A 371 -0.79 -9.64 8.44
CA VAL A 371 -2.05 -9.00 8.05
C VAL A 371 -2.75 -9.94 7.07
N PHE A 372 -3.94 -10.39 7.44
CA PHE A 372 -4.85 -11.15 6.60
C PHE A 372 -5.96 -10.23 6.07
N ASP A 373 -6.85 -10.76 5.23
CA ASP A 373 -7.91 -9.98 4.59
C ASP A 373 -8.85 -9.31 5.60
N GLU A 374 -9.23 -10.03 6.66
CA GLU A 374 -10.26 -9.64 7.63
C GLU A 374 -9.68 -9.31 9.02
N TYR A 375 -8.47 -9.77 9.34
CA TYR A 375 -7.86 -9.63 10.66
C TYR A 375 -6.34 -9.54 10.57
N SER A 376 -5.68 -9.13 11.64
CA SER A 376 -4.22 -9.07 11.73
C SER A 376 -3.74 -9.65 13.05
N VAL A 377 -2.50 -10.15 13.05
CA VAL A 377 -1.77 -10.51 14.25
C VAL A 377 -0.69 -9.46 14.48
N ALA A 378 -0.62 -8.97 15.70
CA ALA A 378 0.25 -7.90 16.12
C ALA A 378 1.08 -8.32 17.33
N LYS A 379 2.25 -7.72 17.50
CA LYS A 379 3.09 -7.86 18.68
C LYS A 379 3.01 -6.60 19.53
N VAL A 380 2.94 -6.74 20.85
CA VAL A 380 3.00 -5.59 21.77
C VAL A 380 4.36 -4.90 21.67
N THR A 381 4.36 -3.60 21.41
CA THR A 381 5.58 -2.76 21.36
C THR A 381 5.72 -1.87 22.58
N LYS A 382 4.61 -1.43 23.16
CA LYS A 382 4.57 -0.65 24.40
C LYS A 382 3.36 -1.11 25.21
N SER A 383 3.56 -1.51 26.45
CA SER A 383 2.48 -1.85 27.37
C SER A 383 2.47 -0.89 28.54
N LYS A 384 1.29 -0.51 29.02
CA LYS A 384 1.13 0.02 30.38
C LYS A 384 0.90 -1.14 31.36
N ASP A 385 0.82 -0.83 32.64
CA ASP A 385 0.64 -1.80 33.74
C ASP A 385 -0.70 -2.55 33.70
N VAL A 386 -1.59 -2.21 32.75
CA VAL A 386 -2.90 -2.83 32.58
C VAL A 386 -2.83 -3.88 31.45
N PRO A 387 -3.20 -5.15 31.72
CA PRO A 387 -3.17 -6.18 30.70
C PRO A 387 -4.23 -5.96 29.62
N LEU A 388 -3.84 -6.24 28.38
CA LEU A 388 -4.71 -6.27 27.21
C LEU A 388 -5.65 -7.47 27.28
N LYS A 389 -6.91 -7.29 26.89
CA LYS A 389 -7.91 -8.37 26.84
C LYS A 389 -8.76 -8.30 25.58
N VAL A 390 -9.41 -9.42 25.26
CA VAL A 390 -10.40 -9.49 24.17
C VAL A 390 -11.54 -8.49 24.43
N GLY A 391 -11.91 -7.76 23.39
CA GLY A 391 -12.92 -6.68 23.43
C GLY A 391 -12.35 -5.28 23.69
N ASP A 392 -11.06 -5.14 23.99
CA ASP A 392 -10.41 -3.82 23.99
C ASP A 392 -10.43 -3.21 22.58
N ARG A 393 -10.50 -1.89 22.50
CA ARG A 393 -10.57 -1.16 21.23
C ARG A 393 -9.18 -0.97 20.64
N VAL A 394 -9.11 -0.89 19.32
CA VAL A 394 -7.86 -0.67 18.58
C VAL A 394 -8.09 0.45 17.59
N VAL A 395 -7.13 1.38 17.47
CA VAL A 395 -7.10 2.38 16.41
C VAL A 395 -5.73 2.43 15.76
N THR A 396 -5.67 2.58 14.44
CA THR A 396 -4.40 2.74 13.73
C THR A 396 -3.73 4.07 14.09
N LYS A 397 -2.42 4.04 14.37
CA LYS A 397 -1.63 5.21 14.74
C LYS A 397 -1.27 6.09 13.55
#